data_AF-A0A0P6WTX8-F1
#
_entry.id   AF-A0A0P6WTX8-F1
#
_cell.length_a   1.000
_cell.length_b   1.000
_cell.length_c   1.000
_cell.angle_alpha   90.00
_cell.angle_beta   90.00
_cell.angle_gamma   90.00
#
_symmetry.space_group_name_H-M   'P 1'
#
loop_
_entity.id
_entity.type
_entity.pdbx_description
1 polymer ?
#
loop_
_entity_poly.entity_id
_entity_poly.type
_entity_poly.pdbx_seq_one_letter_code
_entity_poly.pdbx_strand_id
1 'polypeptide(L)'
;MARRNLAAIALLSTLAMLISACGGAVPRPRSQPLPPVQKDPRPPVQYEVVPRPRPEPQVMHLPGLEGVIGANAANLLRQFGQPRLDLLEGDVRKLQFSGSACVLDIYLYPSGNSADPVATHVDARRGSDGQDVDRAACVEALRRR
;
A
#
# COMPACT_ATOMS: atom_id res chain seq x y z
N MET A 1 -53.15 2.39 -11.44
CA MET A 1 -51.95 1.54 -11.55
C MET A 1 -51.05 1.78 -10.34
N ALA A 2 -51.17 0.99 -9.27
CA ALA A 2 -50.31 1.12 -8.08
C ALA A 2 -50.22 -0.22 -7.34
N ARG A 3 -49.58 -1.22 -7.97
CA ARG A 3 -49.36 -2.56 -7.40
C ARG A 3 -48.02 -3.14 -7.86
N ARG A 4 -46.95 -2.37 -7.75
CA ARG A 4 -45.57 -2.83 -7.95
C ARG A 4 -44.77 -2.02 -6.95
N ASN A 5 -44.47 -2.58 -5.78
CA ASN A 5 -43.44 -2.13 -4.81
C ASN A 5 -43.58 -2.81 -3.43
N LEU A 6 -44.68 -3.51 -3.14
CA LEU A 6 -44.85 -4.21 -1.86
C LEU A 6 -43.95 -5.45 -1.73
N ALA A 7 -43.60 -6.11 -2.83
CA ALA A 7 -42.72 -7.29 -2.82
C ALA A 7 -41.24 -6.94 -2.52
N ALA A 8 -40.78 -5.76 -2.93
CA ALA A 8 -39.39 -5.33 -2.71
C ALA A 8 -39.11 -5.00 -1.24
N ILE A 9 -40.10 -4.46 -0.53
CA ILE A 9 -39.96 -4.10 0.88
C ILE A 9 -39.95 -5.36 1.76
N ALA A 10 -40.72 -6.40 1.39
CA ALA A 10 -40.75 -7.66 2.14
C ALA A 10 -39.44 -8.46 2.05
N LEU A 11 -38.66 -8.31 0.97
CA LEU A 11 -37.37 -8.98 0.79
C LEU A 11 -36.22 -8.31 1.57
N LEU A 12 -36.32 -7.02 1.92
CA LEU A 12 -35.31 -6.36 2.76
C LEU A 12 -35.45 -6.74 4.25
N SER A 13 -36.66 -7.12 4.69
CA SER A 13 -36.90 -7.46 6.10
C SER A 13 -36.40 -8.85 6.50
N THR A 14 -36.32 -9.80 5.57
CA THR A 14 -35.86 -11.17 5.86
C THR A 14 -34.34 -11.30 5.91
N LEU A 15 -33.59 -10.41 5.25
CA LEU A 15 -32.13 -10.45 5.26
C LEU A 15 -31.50 -9.85 6.53
N ALA A 16 -32.26 -9.04 7.29
CA ALA A 16 -31.79 -8.41 8.52
C ALA A 16 -31.76 -9.35 9.76
N MET A 17 -32.37 -10.54 9.68
CA MET A 17 -32.42 -11.48 10.82
C MET A 17 -31.30 -12.53 10.86
N LEU A 18 -30.35 -12.50 9.93
CA LEU A 18 -29.32 -13.55 9.82
C LEU A 18 -27.93 -13.18 10.42
N ILE A 19 -27.80 -12.05 11.12
CA ILE A 19 -26.48 -11.58 11.63
C ILE A 19 -26.29 -11.85 13.15
N SER A 20 -27.23 -12.52 13.82
CA SER A 20 -27.13 -12.78 15.26
C SER A 20 -26.72 -14.24 15.55
N ALA A 21 -25.45 -14.59 15.38
CA ALA A 21 -24.79 -15.65 16.18
C ALA A 21 -23.32 -15.85 15.79
N CYS A 22 -22.40 -15.25 16.55
CA CYS A 22 -21.05 -15.80 16.81
C CYS A 22 -20.55 -15.27 18.16
N GLY A 23 -21.31 -15.55 19.23
CA GLY A 23 -20.91 -15.31 20.62
C GLY A 23 -20.54 -16.62 21.30
N GLY A 24 -19.53 -17.33 20.79
CA GLY A 24 -19.02 -18.54 21.42
C GLY A 24 -18.22 -18.20 22.68
N ALA A 25 -18.76 -18.48 23.86
CA ALA A 25 -18.02 -18.40 25.10
C ALA A 25 -16.98 -19.54 25.15
N VAL A 26 -15.71 -19.21 24.94
CA VAL A 26 -14.59 -20.16 25.05
C VAL A 26 -14.38 -20.49 26.54
N PRO A 27 -14.44 -21.77 26.96
CA PRO A 27 -14.10 -22.16 28.32
C PRO A 27 -12.66 -21.75 28.62
N ARG A 28 -12.46 -20.97 29.69
CA ARG A 28 -11.11 -20.64 30.15
C ARG A 28 -10.44 -21.95 30.62
N PRO A 29 -9.29 -22.35 30.05
CA PRO A 29 -8.55 -23.49 30.57
C PRO A 29 -8.17 -23.20 32.02
N ARG A 30 -8.36 -24.19 32.92
CA ARG A 30 -7.82 -24.11 34.29
C ARG A 30 -6.31 -23.91 34.18
N SER A 31 -5.84 -22.79 34.71
CA SER A 31 -4.42 -22.53 34.92
C SER A 31 -3.89 -23.59 35.89
N GLN A 32 -3.20 -24.60 35.36
CA GLN A 32 -2.33 -25.43 36.19
C GLN A 32 -1.16 -24.56 36.65
N PRO A 33 -0.76 -24.61 37.93
CA PRO A 33 0.46 -23.96 38.38
C PRO A 33 1.62 -24.47 37.52
N LEU A 34 2.38 -23.56 36.90
CA LEU A 34 3.60 -23.96 36.22
C LEU A 34 4.54 -24.60 37.26
N PRO A 35 5.21 -25.71 36.92
CA PRO A 35 6.31 -26.21 37.75
C PRO A 35 7.34 -25.08 37.94
N PRO A 36 7.99 -25.00 39.11
CA PRO A 36 8.97 -23.97 39.38
C PRO A 36 10.07 -24.02 38.31
N VAL A 37 10.26 -22.89 37.61
CA VAL A 37 11.32 -22.71 36.63
C VAL A 37 12.66 -22.94 37.34
N GLN A 38 13.29 -24.09 37.10
CA GLN A 38 14.69 -24.27 37.46
C GLN A 38 15.49 -23.30 36.60
N LYS A 39 16.14 -22.33 37.27
CA LYS A 39 17.10 -21.44 36.63
C LYS A 39 18.29 -22.27 36.19
N ASP A 40 18.32 -22.65 34.92
CA ASP A 40 19.55 -23.16 34.32
C ASP A 40 20.67 -22.13 34.56
N PRO A 41 21.85 -22.52 35.08
CA PRO A 41 22.95 -21.60 35.36
C PRO A 41 23.65 -21.06 34.11
N ARG A 42 23.10 -21.34 32.91
CA ARG A 42 23.72 -20.96 31.64
C ARG A 42 23.80 -19.43 31.57
N PRO A 43 25.00 -18.86 31.35
CA PRO A 43 25.13 -17.42 31.16
C PRO A 43 24.21 -16.96 30.02
N PRO A 44 23.58 -15.78 30.14
CA PRO A 44 22.79 -15.23 29.04
C PRO A 44 23.72 -15.05 27.83
N VAL A 45 23.44 -15.78 26.76
CA VAL A 45 24.15 -15.62 25.49
C VAL A 45 23.71 -14.27 24.93
N GLN A 46 24.61 -13.28 24.95
CA GLN A 46 24.39 -12.00 24.29
C GLN A 46 24.47 -12.25 22.78
N TYR A 47 23.32 -12.22 22.10
CA TYR A 47 23.28 -12.21 20.65
C TYR A 47 23.52 -10.77 20.19
N GLU A 48 24.64 -10.54 19.52
CA GLU A 48 24.86 -9.29 18.81
C GLU A 48 24.00 -9.29 17.54
N VAL A 49 23.01 -8.41 17.49
CA VAL A 49 22.19 -8.22 16.30
C VAL A 49 23.01 -7.40 15.31
N VAL A 50 23.71 -8.08 14.40
CA VAL A 50 24.39 -7.40 13.29
C VAL A 50 23.30 -6.85 12.34
N PRO A 51 23.19 -5.52 12.15
CA PRO A 51 22.23 -4.96 11.20
C PRO A 51 22.59 -5.44 9.80
N ARG A 52 21.66 -6.10 9.11
CA ARG A 52 21.86 -6.43 7.69
C ARG A 52 21.69 -5.14 6.87
N PRO A 53 22.57 -4.86 5.90
CA PRO A 53 22.36 -3.77 4.97
C PRO A 53 21.05 -4.00 4.21
N ARG A 54 20.27 -2.93 4.04
CA ARG A 54 19.02 -2.97 3.28
C ARG A 54 19.35 -3.21 1.79
N PRO A 55 18.59 -4.04 1.06
CA PRO A 55 18.80 -4.20 -0.37
C PRO A 55 18.69 -2.86 -1.10
N GLU A 56 19.55 -2.66 -2.10
CA GLU A 56 19.45 -1.48 -2.96
C GLU A 56 18.15 -1.51 -3.77
N PRO A 57 17.48 -0.36 -3.98
CA PRO A 57 16.31 -0.29 -4.83
C PRO A 57 16.63 -0.72 -6.25
N GLN A 58 15.79 -1.59 -6.82
CA GLN A 58 15.87 -1.90 -8.25
C GLN A 58 15.34 -0.72 -9.05
N VAL A 59 16.12 -0.28 -10.03
CA VAL A 59 15.73 0.80 -10.93
C VAL A 59 14.98 0.21 -12.13
N MET A 60 13.76 0.67 -12.35
CA MET A 60 12.97 0.29 -13.52
C MET A 60 13.55 0.91 -14.78
N HIS A 61 13.71 0.10 -15.81
CA HIS A 61 14.09 0.53 -17.16
C HIS A 61 12.99 0.11 -18.14
N LEU A 62 12.17 1.08 -18.57
CA LEU A 62 11.08 0.86 -19.50
C LEU A 62 10.97 2.07 -20.45
N PRO A 63 10.88 1.87 -21.78
CA PRO A 63 10.75 2.97 -22.73
C PRO A 63 9.54 3.86 -22.45
N GLY A 64 9.69 5.17 -22.58
CA GLY A 64 8.62 6.14 -22.30
C GLY A 64 8.54 6.60 -20.84
N LEU A 65 9.42 6.11 -19.96
CA LEU A 65 9.58 6.62 -18.59
C LEU A 65 10.75 7.60 -18.43
N GLU A 66 11.33 8.04 -19.55
CA GLU A 66 12.39 9.03 -19.55
C GLU A 66 11.90 10.33 -18.90
N GLY A 67 12.72 10.89 -18.02
CA GLY A 67 12.38 12.06 -17.21
C GLY A 67 11.48 11.77 -16.01
N VAL A 68 10.96 10.55 -15.84
CA VAL A 68 10.27 10.12 -14.61
C VAL A 68 11.23 9.32 -13.73
N ILE A 69 11.78 8.23 -14.23
CA ILE A 69 12.79 7.46 -13.48
C ILE A 69 14.04 8.32 -13.30
N GLY A 70 14.58 8.34 -12.08
CA GLY A 70 15.69 9.19 -11.66
C GLY A 70 15.30 10.62 -11.27
N ALA A 71 14.04 11.03 -11.47
CA ALA A 71 13.59 12.36 -11.06
C ALA A 71 13.32 12.41 -9.54
N ASN A 72 13.69 13.52 -8.91
CA ASN A 72 13.29 13.81 -7.54
C ASN A 72 11.85 14.37 -7.48
N ALA A 73 11.31 14.51 -6.27
CA ALA A 73 9.95 15.00 -6.06
C ALA A 73 9.71 16.38 -6.70
N ALA A 74 10.65 17.32 -6.57
CA ALA A 74 10.50 18.65 -7.16
C ALA A 74 10.36 18.61 -8.69
N ASN A 75 11.11 17.76 -9.37
CA ASN A 75 10.99 17.55 -10.82
C ASN A 75 9.65 16.94 -11.20
N LEU A 76 9.15 15.98 -10.41
CA LEU A 76 7.86 15.33 -10.65
C LEU A 76 6.70 16.30 -10.42
N LEU A 77 6.79 17.15 -9.40
CA LEU A 77 5.81 18.20 -9.15
C LEU A 77 5.79 19.25 -10.27
N ARG A 78 6.93 19.55 -10.89
CA ARG A 78 6.95 20.42 -12.08
C ARG A 78 6.34 19.78 -13.31
N GLN A 79 6.49 18.47 -13.48
CA GLN A 79 5.95 17.73 -14.63
C GLN A 79 4.45 17.45 -14.50
N PHE A 80 4.01 17.12 -13.30
CA PHE A 80 2.66 16.63 -13.05
C PHE A 80 1.86 17.55 -12.13
N GLY A 81 2.40 18.63 -11.58
CA GLY A 81 1.68 19.45 -10.59
C GLY A 81 1.55 18.78 -9.22
N GLN A 82 0.53 19.15 -8.45
CA GLN A 82 0.35 18.63 -7.09
C GLN A 82 -0.14 17.16 -7.12
N PRO A 83 0.51 16.23 -6.40
CA PRO A 83 0.01 14.87 -6.25
C PRO A 83 -1.25 14.83 -5.37
N ARG A 84 -2.12 13.85 -5.60
CA ARG A 84 -3.27 13.56 -4.73
C ARG A 84 -2.87 12.86 -3.42
N LEU A 85 -1.70 12.19 -3.43
CA LEU A 85 -1.13 11.51 -2.29
C LEU A 85 0.38 11.73 -2.28
N ASP A 86 0.91 12.12 -1.13
CA ASP A 86 2.34 12.25 -0.88
C ASP A 86 2.59 11.73 0.53
N LEU A 87 3.19 10.55 0.64
CA LEU A 87 3.40 9.89 1.92
C LEU A 87 4.76 9.19 1.97
N LEU A 88 5.22 8.93 3.19
CA LEU A 88 6.40 8.13 3.47
C LEU A 88 5.98 6.76 4.00
N GLU A 89 6.45 5.71 3.35
CA GLU A 89 6.26 4.30 3.73
C GLU A 89 7.64 3.69 4.04
N GLY A 90 8.07 3.75 5.30
CA GLY A 90 9.44 3.38 5.65
C GLY A 90 10.45 4.36 5.05
N ASP A 91 11.29 3.90 4.12
CA ASP A 91 12.26 4.71 3.38
C ASP A 91 11.79 5.10 1.96
N VAL A 92 10.61 4.64 1.53
CA VAL A 92 10.05 5.07 0.24
C VAL A 92 9.17 6.29 0.43
N ARG A 93 9.32 7.29 -0.45
CA ARG A 93 8.32 8.34 -0.63
C ARG A 93 7.45 7.99 -1.82
N LYS A 94 6.15 7.86 -1.59
CA LYS A 94 5.17 7.56 -2.63
C LYS A 94 4.44 8.84 -3.03
N LEU A 95 4.49 9.17 -4.32
CA LEU A 95 3.69 10.23 -4.93
C LEU A 95 2.62 9.59 -5.82
N GLN A 96 1.36 9.98 -5.66
CA GLN A 96 0.28 9.55 -6.53
C GLN A 96 -0.28 10.72 -7.32
N PHE A 97 -0.38 10.55 -8.63
CA PHE A 97 -1.03 11.47 -9.55
C PHE A 97 -2.26 10.80 -10.16
N SER A 98 -3.27 11.59 -10.48
CA SER A 98 -4.52 11.07 -11.05
C SER A 98 -5.01 12.00 -12.15
N GLY A 99 -5.50 11.41 -13.22
CA GLY A 99 -6.18 12.07 -14.32
C GLY A 99 -7.36 11.25 -14.80
N SER A 100 -8.07 11.72 -15.83
CA SER A 100 -9.19 10.98 -16.42
C SER A 100 -8.79 9.63 -17.00
N ALA A 101 -7.56 9.53 -17.54
CA ALA A 101 -7.06 8.32 -18.19
C ALA A 101 -6.57 7.25 -17.20
N CYS A 102 -5.91 7.65 -16.11
CA CYS A 102 -5.21 6.73 -15.21
C CYS A 102 -4.81 7.39 -13.87
N VAL A 103 -4.37 6.55 -12.95
CA VAL A 103 -3.67 6.88 -11.70
C VAL A 103 -2.23 6.40 -11.83
N LEU A 104 -1.26 7.26 -11.52
CA LEU A 104 0.18 6.98 -11.55
C LEU A 104 0.75 7.07 -10.14
N ASP A 105 1.29 5.95 -9.65
CA ASP A 105 2.08 5.89 -8.43
C ASP A 105 3.57 5.95 -8.80
N ILE A 106 4.32 6.85 -8.17
CA ILE A 106 5.77 6.99 -8.34
C ILE A 106 6.43 6.76 -6.98
N TYR A 107 7.38 5.82 -6.96
CA TYR A 107 8.07 5.39 -5.75
C TYR A 107 9.50 5.94 -5.78
N LEU A 108 9.79 6.85 -4.84
CA LEU A 108 11.08 7.49 -4.72
C LEU A 108 11.84 6.85 -3.56
N TYR A 109 13.04 6.35 -3.86
CA TYR A 109 13.94 5.77 -2.87
C TYR A 109 15.21 6.63 -2.74
N PRO A 110 15.88 6.59 -1.58
CA PRO A 110 17.22 7.16 -1.43
C PRO A 110 18.18 6.55 -2.47
N SER A 111 18.99 7.38 -3.11
CA SER A 111 20.02 6.93 -4.04
C SER A 111 21.40 7.24 -3.45
N GLY A 112 22.12 6.18 -3.05
CA GLY A 112 23.42 6.29 -2.41
C GLY A 112 23.39 7.20 -1.18
N ASN A 113 24.25 8.23 -1.18
CA ASN A 113 24.35 9.22 -0.10
C ASN A 113 23.51 10.49 -0.37
N SER A 114 22.67 10.49 -1.41
CA SER A 114 21.81 11.65 -1.71
C SER A 114 20.74 11.83 -0.64
N ALA A 115 20.59 13.06 -0.14
CA ALA A 115 19.51 13.43 0.76
C ALA A 115 18.15 13.41 0.06
N ASP A 116 18.11 13.68 -1.25
CA ASP A 116 16.88 13.70 -2.03
C ASP A 116 16.61 12.32 -2.65
N PRO A 117 15.46 11.69 -2.33
CA PRO A 117 15.08 10.44 -2.95
C PRO A 117 14.67 10.66 -4.41
N VAL A 118 14.93 9.66 -5.25
CA VAL A 118 14.67 9.68 -6.69
C VAL A 118 13.76 8.53 -7.07
N ALA A 119 12.92 8.74 -8.09
CA ALA A 119 12.01 7.72 -8.58
C ALA A 119 12.79 6.51 -9.14
N THR A 120 12.53 5.32 -8.60
CA THR A 120 13.12 4.08 -9.13
C THR A 120 12.07 3.15 -9.73
N HIS A 121 10.79 3.34 -9.39
CA HIS A 121 9.69 2.51 -9.87
C HIS A 121 8.43 3.33 -10.08
N VAL A 122 7.58 2.90 -11.01
CA VAL A 122 6.24 3.45 -11.23
C VAL A 122 5.21 2.35 -11.42
N ASP A 123 4.00 2.57 -10.94
CA ASP A 123 2.83 1.78 -11.29
C ASP A 123 1.77 2.68 -11.91
N ALA A 124 1.02 2.14 -12.87
CA ALA A 124 -0.06 2.84 -13.53
C ALA A 124 -1.32 1.98 -13.53
N ARG A 125 -2.44 2.55 -13.08
CA ARG A 125 -3.71 1.85 -12.92
C ARG A 125 -4.87 2.66 -13.48
N ARG A 126 -5.93 1.99 -13.92
CA ARG A 126 -7.19 2.64 -14.27
C ARG A 126 -7.92 3.05 -12.99
N GLY A 127 -8.36 4.31 -12.92
CA GLY A 127 -9.02 4.84 -11.71
C GLY A 127 -10.37 4.18 -11.37
N SER A 128 -11.03 3.51 -12.32
CA SER A 128 -12.37 2.93 -12.13
C SER A 128 -12.37 1.55 -11.47
N ASP A 129 -11.39 0.70 -11.79
CA ASP A 129 -11.35 -0.71 -11.38
C ASP A 129 -9.97 -1.15 -10.86
N GLY A 130 -8.98 -0.25 -10.86
CA GLY A 130 -7.64 -0.52 -10.36
C GLY A 130 -6.78 -1.41 -11.26
N GLN A 131 -7.26 -1.77 -12.45
CA GLN A 131 -6.50 -2.61 -13.38
C GLN A 131 -5.26 -1.92 -13.88
N ASP A 132 -4.18 -2.69 -14.06
CA ASP A 132 -2.94 -2.16 -14.61
C ASP A 132 -3.16 -1.62 -16.03
N VAL A 133 -2.55 -0.47 -16.31
CA VAL A 133 -2.52 0.15 -17.64
C VAL A 133 -1.08 0.39 -18.06
N ASP A 134 -0.87 0.72 -19.34
CA ASP A 134 0.46 1.04 -19.83
C ASP A 134 1.05 2.27 -19.11
N ARG A 135 2.25 2.08 -18.54
CA ARG A 135 2.91 3.08 -17.70
C ARG A 135 3.31 4.32 -18.50
N ALA A 136 3.87 4.14 -19.69
CA ALA A 136 4.30 5.24 -20.55
C ALA A 136 3.10 6.05 -21.06
N ALA A 137 2.04 5.39 -21.48
CA ALA A 137 0.78 6.04 -21.88
C ALA A 137 0.16 6.82 -20.73
N CYS A 138 0.22 6.31 -19.50
CA CYS A 138 -0.27 7.02 -18.33
C CYS A 138 0.55 8.28 -18.02
N VAL A 139 1.88 8.19 -18.08
CA VAL A 139 2.78 9.34 -17.95
C VAL A 139 2.46 10.41 -18.99
N GLU A 140 2.34 10.02 -20.26
CA GLU A 140 2.01 10.95 -21.36
C GLU A 140 0.63 11.59 -21.20
N ALA A 141 -0.38 10.82 -20.78
CA ALA A 141 -1.71 11.35 -20.52
C ALA A 141 -1.69 12.38 -19.37
N LEU A 142 -0.94 12.10 -18.30
CA LEU A 142 -0.83 13.00 -17.15
C LEU A 142 -0.04 14.28 -17.45
N ARG A 143 0.89 14.27 -18.40
CA ARG A 143 1.62 15.47 -18.86
C ARG A 143 0.75 16.46 -19.62
N ARG A 144 -0.37 16.01 -20.19
CA ARG A 144 -1.25 16.81 -21.07
C ARG A 144 -2.48 17.40 -20.38
N ARG A 145 -2.59 17.23 -19.06
CA ARG A 145 -3.77 17.63 -18.28
C ARG A 145 -3.78 19.10 -17.89
#